data_AF-A0A5E3WQ46-F1
#
_entry.id   AF-A0A5E3WQ46-F1
#
_cell.length_a   1.000
_cell.length_b   1.000
_cell.length_c   1.000
_cell.angle_alpha   90.00
_cell.angle_beta   90.00
_cell.angle_gamma   90.00
#
_symmetry.space_group_name_H-M   'P 1'
#
loop_
_entity.id
_entity.type
_entity.pdbx_description
1 polymer ?
#
loop_
_entity_poly.entity_id
_entity_poly.type
_entity_poly.pdbx_seq_one_letter_code
_entity_poly.pdbx_strand_id
1 'polypeptide(L)'
;MAQNTTGNANPAQLAALLAAAGGRVAPAGNALGAPAQGAAPEQANPLALLTLQNQQAYAQPASWAGLAQLFQPQPAPPPPPPQPAQQPAQISQEDKEAPYRGARSDNLDKTLVLFLRAAQSSNMTRYAILEDMNGRHGHSSEWWKTYYLIFADDIDRLVKLAGTSDDGTAGCSTPARRKPLGSAGTLRPVTFPFVAESPSTSRKRKARTPSGSSSDGSETERTAHASCSRPAPKVARRTETQGTSDVDDELGDITADIAVGNPYKLTIPTTLPKRAPSIPTNLAAGAKGNYKYTDEELAYFVDTILWQAKTVPNVSRATVVATLSARAPHHSEESWKSFWKRAKGPDILREGLRMAAEASATTAAPKEEE
;
A
#
# COMPACT_ATOMS: atom_id res chain seq x y z
N MET A 1 16.13 33.41 -44.20
CA MET A 1 15.65 34.20 -43.05
C MET A 1 14.17 33.92 -42.90
N ALA A 2 13.79 32.95 -42.06
CA ALA A 2 12.40 32.61 -41.80
C ALA A 2 12.14 32.83 -40.30
N GLN A 3 11.17 33.69 -39.99
CA GLN A 3 10.83 34.10 -38.63
C GLN A 3 9.95 33.03 -37.99
N ASN A 4 10.36 32.57 -36.80
CA ASN A 4 9.63 31.62 -35.97
C ASN A 4 8.73 32.42 -35.02
N THR A 5 7.42 32.37 -35.22
CA THR A 5 6.42 32.97 -34.33
C THR A 5 5.82 31.90 -33.42
N THR A 6 6.38 31.76 -32.21
CA THR A 6 5.77 30.99 -31.12
C THR A 6 4.70 31.84 -30.44
N GLY A 7 3.44 31.63 -30.83
CA GLY A 7 2.26 32.18 -30.15
C GLY A 7 1.85 31.29 -28.98
N ASN A 8 1.96 31.84 -27.77
CA ASN A 8 1.55 31.22 -26.52
C ASN A 8 0.00 31.22 -26.43
N ALA A 9 -0.63 30.07 -26.69
CA ALA A 9 -2.09 29.94 -26.65
C ALA A 9 -2.57 29.52 -25.24
N ASN A 10 -3.49 30.31 -24.71
CA ASN A 10 -4.11 30.15 -23.39
C ASN A 10 -5.10 28.96 -23.36
N PRO A 11 -4.97 27.99 -22.44
CA PRO A 11 -5.79 26.77 -22.41
C PRO A 11 -7.28 27.01 -22.09
N ALA A 12 -7.68 28.23 -21.71
CA ALA A 12 -9.07 28.54 -21.38
C ALA A 12 -10.01 28.75 -22.60
N GLN A 13 -9.48 28.85 -23.83
CA GLN A 13 -10.30 29.16 -25.02
C GLN A 13 -10.72 27.93 -25.85
N LEU A 14 -10.26 26.72 -25.54
CA LEU A 14 -10.59 25.51 -26.31
C LEU A 14 -11.89 24.80 -25.88
N ALA A 15 -12.57 25.25 -24.82
CA ALA A 15 -13.81 24.64 -24.34
C ALA A 15 -15.10 25.19 -24.98
N ALA A 16 -15.02 26.25 -25.80
CA ALA A 16 -16.21 26.95 -26.31
C ALA A 16 -16.59 26.65 -27.78
N LEU A 17 -15.82 25.82 -28.51
CA LEU A 17 -15.99 25.65 -29.97
C LEU A 17 -16.54 24.29 -30.42
N LEU A 18 -17.13 23.49 -29.52
CA LEU A 18 -17.71 22.17 -29.87
C LEU A 18 -19.20 22.03 -29.49
N ALA A 19 -19.95 23.13 -29.44
CA ALA A 19 -21.39 23.14 -29.16
C ALA A 19 -22.27 23.66 -30.33
N ALA A 20 -21.72 23.78 -31.55
CA ALA A 20 -22.43 24.35 -32.69
C ALA A 20 -22.33 23.51 -33.97
N ALA A 21 -22.90 22.30 -33.96
CA ALA A 21 -23.26 21.58 -35.20
C ALA A 21 -24.22 20.41 -34.87
N GLY A 22 -25.52 20.67 -34.90
CA GLY A 22 -26.54 19.65 -34.67
C GLY A 22 -27.93 20.17 -34.97
N GLY A 23 -28.21 20.37 -36.26
CA GLY A 23 -29.50 20.85 -36.76
C GLY A 23 -30.65 19.94 -36.36
N ARG A 24 -31.63 20.54 -35.67
CA ARG A 24 -32.99 20.02 -35.51
C ARG A 24 -33.82 20.37 -36.74
N VAL A 25 -34.49 19.37 -37.32
CA VAL A 25 -35.68 19.57 -38.14
C VAL A 25 -36.89 19.35 -37.23
N ALA A 26 -37.72 20.37 -37.06
CA ALA A 26 -39.04 20.29 -36.44
C ALA A 26 -40.07 19.73 -37.46
N PRO A 27 -41.25 19.32 -37.00
CA PRO A 27 -42.36 20.25 -37.22
C PRO A 27 -43.37 20.38 -36.07
N ALA A 28 -43.79 21.64 -35.92
CA ALA A 28 -45.10 22.20 -35.64
C ALA A 28 -46.17 21.40 -34.84
N GLY A 29 -46.71 22.09 -33.84
CA GLY A 29 -48.17 22.21 -33.70
C GLY A 29 -48.71 22.27 -32.27
N ASN A 30 -49.11 23.48 -31.85
CA ASN A 30 -50.14 23.79 -30.83
C ASN A 30 -49.86 23.40 -29.36
N ALA A 31 -50.26 24.14 -28.32
CA ALA A 31 -50.97 25.40 -28.17
C ALA A 31 -50.77 25.88 -26.71
N LEU A 32 -50.82 27.21 -26.53
CA LEU A 32 -51.45 28.00 -25.46
C LEU A 32 -51.58 27.40 -24.04
N GLY A 33 -51.07 28.12 -23.03
CA GLY A 33 -51.56 27.99 -21.65
C GLY A 33 -50.64 28.56 -20.57
N ALA A 34 -50.84 29.85 -20.28
CA ALA A 34 -50.62 30.65 -19.08
C ALA A 34 -50.10 30.06 -17.73
N PRO A 35 -49.63 30.92 -16.81
CA PRO A 35 -48.69 30.60 -15.72
C PRO A 35 -49.36 30.43 -14.34
N ALA A 36 -48.66 29.81 -13.39
CA ALA A 36 -48.97 29.97 -11.97
C ALA A 36 -47.75 29.71 -11.06
N GLN A 37 -47.46 30.71 -10.24
CA GLN A 37 -46.64 30.65 -9.03
C GLN A 37 -47.33 29.80 -7.95
N GLY A 38 -46.53 29.15 -7.10
CA GLY A 38 -46.93 28.55 -5.82
C GLY A 38 -45.75 27.75 -5.28
N ALA A 39 -44.94 28.27 -4.36
CA ALA A 39 -45.20 28.39 -2.91
C ALA A 39 -45.36 27.03 -2.19
N ALA A 40 -44.24 26.54 -1.64
CA ALA A 40 -44.07 25.68 -0.44
C ALA A 40 -44.77 24.29 -0.43
N PRO A 41 -44.45 23.34 0.49
CA PRO A 41 -43.57 23.43 1.66
C PRO A 41 -42.52 22.31 1.85
N GLU A 42 -41.44 22.70 2.51
CA GLU A 42 -40.88 22.04 3.71
C GLU A 42 -41.43 20.65 4.07
N GLN A 43 -40.72 19.59 3.66
CA GLN A 43 -40.89 18.26 4.21
C GLN A 43 -39.86 18.03 5.32
N ALA A 44 -40.34 18.21 6.54
CA ALA A 44 -39.69 17.78 7.77
C ALA A 44 -39.52 16.25 7.78
N ASN A 45 -38.34 15.82 8.20
CA ASN A 45 -37.90 14.43 8.26
C ASN A 45 -38.12 13.91 9.71
N PRO A 46 -39.09 13.02 10.01
CA PRO A 46 -39.31 12.53 11.36
C PRO A 46 -38.63 11.16 11.52
N LEU A 47 -37.33 11.16 11.75
CA LEU A 47 -36.57 9.94 12.09
C LEU A 47 -35.62 10.21 13.26
N ALA A 48 -36.21 10.69 14.35
CA ALA A 48 -35.60 10.78 15.67
C ALA A 48 -36.54 10.14 16.67
N LEU A 49 -36.66 8.80 16.68
CA LEU A 49 -37.25 8.08 17.81
C LEU A 49 -36.96 6.58 17.70
N LEU A 50 -35.79 6.13 18.14
CA LEU A 50 -35.62 4.84 18.82
C LEU A 50 -34.19 4.75 19.37
N THR A 51 -34.07 4.27 20.61
CA THR A 51 -32.87 3.98 21.42
C THR A 51 -32.46 5.03 22.45
N LEU A 52 -33.38 5.35 23.38
CA LEU A 52 -33.04 5.75 24.74
C LEU A 52 -33.91 4.95 25.73
N GLN A 53 -33.57 3.67 25.92
CA GLN A 53 -34.22 2.82 26.93
C GLN A 53 -33.18 1.88 27.54
N ASN A 54 -32.25 2.44 28.31
CA ASN A 54 -31.50 1.61 29.26
C ASN A 54 -30.88 2.44 30.40
N GLN A 55 -31.71 3.20 31.11
CA GLN A 55 -31.36 3.73 32.43
C GLN A 55 -32.63 3.81 33.26
N GLN A 56 -32.85 2.81 34.12
CA GLN A 56 -33.47 2.94 35.44
C GLN A 56 -33.66 1.54 36.04
N ALA A 57 -32.65 1.10 36.80
CA ALA A 57 -32.84 0.06 37.81
C ALA A 57 -32.23 0.58 39.12
N TYR A 58 -33.13 1.23 39.88
CA TYR A 58 -33.20 1.32 41.33
C TYR A 58 -31.91 1.15 42.15
N ALA A 59 -31.45 2.27 42.71
CA ALA A 59 -30.70 2.29 43.96
C ALA A 59 -31.57 1.70 45.08
N GLN A 60 -31.21 0.52 45.55
CA GLN A 60 -31.64 0.01 46.86
C GLN A 60 -30.45 0.19 47.83
N PRO A 61 -30.65 0.80 49.01
CA PRO A 61 -29.61 0.82 50.04
C PRO A 61 -29.46 -0.59 50.59
N ALA A 62 -28.41 -1.30 50.15
CA ALA A 62 -28.02 -2.56 50.74
C ALA A 62 -27.70 -2.35 52.23
N SER A 63 -28.48 -3.00 53.08
CA SER A 63 -28.26 -3.03 54.53
C SER A 63 -26.93 -3.72 54.84
N TRP A 64 -25.97 -2.96 55.37
CA TRP A 64 -24.64 -3.41 55.80
C TRP A 64 -24.64 -4.46 56.94
N ALA A 65 -25.81 -4.87 57.45
CA ALA A 65 -25.92 -5.78 58.59
C ALA A 65 -25.56 -7.25 58.29
N GLY A 66 -25.34 -7.64 57.02
CA GLY A 66 -24.99 -9.01 56.64
C GLY A 66 -23.49 -9.33 56.56
N LEU A 67 -22.60 -8.33 56.60
CA LEU A 67 -21.17 -8.55 56.30
C LEU A 67 -20.34 -9.06 57.49
N ALA A 68 -20.88 -9.09 58.71
CA ALA A 68 -20.17 -9.63 59.87
C ALA A 68 -20.18 -11.17 59.96
N GLN A 69 -21.04 -11.88 59.21
CA GLN A 69 -21.09 -13.35 59.20
C GLN A 69 -20.16 -14.01 58.16
N LEU A 70 -19.55 -13.24 57.26
CA LEU A 70 -18.62 -13.75 56.25
C LEU A 70 -17.17 -13.90 56.74
N PHE A 71 -16.90 -13.54 57.98
CA PHE A 71 -15.61 -13.77 58.65
C PHE A 71 -15.70 -14.89 59.70
N GLN A 72 -16.59 -15.88 59.52
CA GLN A 72 -16.33 -17.16 60.17
C GLN A 72 -15.04 -17.74 59.57
N PRO A 73 -14.01 -18.06 60.39
CA PRO A 73 -12.86 -18.78 59.92
C PRO A 73 -13.34 -20.14 59.41
N GLN A 74 -13.42 -20.27 58.09
CA GLN A 74 -13.74 -21.54 57.47
C GLN A 74 -12.68 -22.54 57.94
N PRO A 75 -13.06 -23.72 58.48
CA PRO A 75 -12.09 -24.74 58.84
C PRO A 75 -11.22 -25.02 57.63
N ALA A 76 -9.90 -24.90 57.82
CA ALA A 76 -8.92 -25.02 56.75
C ALA A 76 -9.23 -26.27 55.93
N PRO A 77 -9.46 -26.16 54.61
CA PRO A 77 -9.68 -27.33 53.77
C PRO A 77 -8.46 -28.26 53.93
N PRO A 78 -8.67 -29.58 54.04
CA PRO A 78 -7.58 -30.53 54.14
C PRO A 78 -6.58 -30.27 53.00
N PRO A 79 -5.26 -30.31 53.27
CA PRO A 79 -4.26 -30.03 52.25
C PRO A 79 -4.55 -30.94 51.04
N PRO A 80 -4.62 -30.38 49.82
CA PRO A 80 -4.86 -31.19 48.64
C PRO A 80 -3.80 -32.30 48.61
N PRO A 81 -4.19 -33.54 48.28
CA PRO A 81 -3.23 -34.63 48.15
C PRO A 81 -2.12 -34.16 47.20
N PRO A 82 -0.83 -34.46 47.50
CA PRO A 82 0.28 -34.03 46.67
C PRO A 82 0.01 -34.49 45.24
N GLN A 83 -0.41 -33.54 44.40
CA GLN A 83 -0.59 -33.82 42.98
C GLN A 83 0.80 -34.25 42.50
N PRO A 84 0.92 -35.41 41.83
CA PRO A 84 2.19 -35.78 41.23
C PRO A 84 2.59 -34.59 40.36
N ALA A 85 3.73 -33.98 40.67
CA ALA A 85 4.24 -32.84 39.92
C ALA A 85 4.22 -33.25 38.46
N GLN A 86 3.26 -32.69 37.70
CA GLN A 86 3.19 -32.91 36.28
C GLN A 86 4.45 -32.26 35.73
N GLN A 87 5.50 -33.06 35.56
CA GLN A 87 6.68 -32.64 34.85
C GLN A 87 6.16 -32.12 33.51
N PRO A 88 6.41 -30.84 33.17
CA PRO A 88 5.94 -30.28 31.91
C PRO A 88 6.42 -31.25 30.84
N ALA A 89 5.47 -31.87 30.15
CA ALA A 89 5.76 -32.85 29.11
C ALA A 89 6.83 -32.22 28.23
N GLN A 90 8.00 -32.85 28.17
CA GLN A 90 9.10 -32.35 27.36
C GLN A 90 8.68 -32.51 25.90
N ILE A 91 8.02 -31.48 25.37
CA ILE A 91 7.72 -31.40 23.95
C ILE A 91 9.07 -31.42 23.27
N SER A 92 9.32 -32.50 22.52
CA SER A 92 10.56 -32.69 21.76
C SER A 92 10.79 -31.46 20.88
N GLN A 93 12.04 -31.01 20.79
CA GLN A 93 12.39 -29.85 19.96
C GLN A 93 11.93 -30.05 18.51
N GLU A 94 11.96 -31.30 18.03
CA GLU A 94 11.48 -31.70 16.70
C GLU A 94 10.00 -31.37 16.47
N ASP A 95 9.12 -31.58 17.47
CA ASP A 95 7.70 -31.24 17.38
C ASP A 95 7.48 -29.72 17.28
N LYS A 96 8.36 -28.94 17.92
CA LYS A 96 8.32 -27.48 17.82
C LYS A 96 8.82 -26.98 16.47
N GLU A 97 9.76 -27.69 15.84
CA GLU A 97 10.33 -27.32 14.54
C GLU A 97 9.49 -27.79 13.34
N ALA A 98 8.73 -28.87 13.49
CA ALA A 98 7.87 -29.44 12.45
C ALA A 98 7.01 -28.41 11.66
N PRO A 99 6.30 -27.45 12.31
CA PRO A 99 5.50 -26.48 11.57
C PRO A 99 6.34 -25.54 10.70
N TYR A 100 7.57 -25.22 11.09
CA TYR A 100 8.46 -24.34 10.33
C TYR A 100 9.09 -25.07 9.14
N ARG A 101 9.45 -26.35 9.31
CA ARG A 101 9.95 -27.20 8.22
C ARG A 101 8.88 -27.43 7.15
N GLY A 102 7.64 -27.67 7.55
CA GLY A 102 6.51 -27.82 6.62
C GLY A 102 6.11 -26.52 5.92
N ALA A 103 6.33 -25.37 6.56
CA ALA A 103 6.05 -24.06 5.99
C ALA A 103 7.18 -23.50 5.11
N ARG A 104 8.36 -24.15 5.06
CA ARG A 104 9.51 -23.66 4.31
C ARG A 104 9.15 -23.51 2.83
N SER A 105 9.36 -22.32 2.30
CA SER A 105 9.17 -22.04 0.88
C SER A 105 10.19 -21.03 0.39
N ASP A 106 10.58 -21.13 -0.88
CA ASP A 106 11.53 -20.21 -1.52
C ASP A 106 11.09 -18.75 -1.42
N ASN A 107 9.77 -18.49 -1.33
CA ASN A 107 9.24 -17.14 -1.19
C ASN A 107 9.54 -16.57 0.20
N LEU A 108 9.35 -17.36 1.26
CA LEU A 108 9.66 -16.92 2.63
C LEU A 108 11.17 -16.69 2.80
N ASP A 109 12.00 -17.58 2.24
CA ASP A 109 13.46 -17.44 2.26
C ASP A 109 13.89 -16.17 1.51
N LYS A 110 13.34 -15.90 0.31
CA LYS A 110 13.61 -14.69 -0.47
C LYS A 110 13.17 -13.42 0.25
N THR A 111 11.98 -13.41 0.84
CA THR A 111 11.50 -12.28 1.64
C THR A 111 12.45 -12.02 2.79
N LEU A 112 12.80 -13.05 3.57
CA LEU A 112 13.69 -12.87 4.72
C LEU A 112 15.08 -12.36 4.30
N VAL A 113 15.65 -12.90 3.22
CA VAL A 113 16.94 -12.44 2.65
C VAL A 113 16.88 -10.97 2.22
N LEU A 114 15.79 -10.55 1.56
CA LEU A 114 15.59 -9.16 1.13
C LEU A 114 15.57 -8.20 2.34
N PHE A 115 14.84 -8.56 3.39
CA PHE A 115 14.75 -7.76 4.61
C PHE A 115 16.10 -7.68 5.35
N LEU A 116 16.82 -8.80 5.46
CA LEU A 116 18.15 -8.82 6.05
C LEU A 116 19.15 -7.97 5.26
N ARG A 117 19.05 -7.93 3.93
CA ARG A 117 19.87 -7.05 3.09
C ARG A 117 19.52 -5.57 3.31
N ALA A 118 18.24 -5.23 3.34
CA ALA A 118 17.78 -3.87 3.64
C ALA A 118 18.21 -3.40 5.05
N ALA A 119 18.24 -4.32 6.01
CA ALA A 119 18.75 -4.04 7.35
C ALA A 119 20.26 -3.75 7.35
N GLN A 120 21.05 -4.50 6.56
CA GLN A 120 22.48 -4.25 6.39
C GLN A 120 22.76 -2.87 5.80
N SER A 121 22.02 -2.46 4.77
CA SER A 121 22.17 -1.11 4.20
C SER A 121 21.73 0.01 5.15
N SER A 122 20.80 -0.29 6.06
CA SER A 122 20.24 0.68 7.01
C SER A 122 20.92 0.67 8.38
N ASN A 123 22.00 -0.10 8.56
CA ASN A 123 22.66 -0.35 9.85
C ASN A 123 21.69 -0.81 10.97
N MET A 124 20.62 -1.52 10.61
CA MET A 124 19.68 -2.09 11.57
C MET A 124 20.14 -3.48 12.01
N THR A 125 19.88 -3.84 13.27
CA THR A 125 20.18 -5.18 13.77
C THR A 125 19.22 -6.21 13.16
N ARG A 126 19.68 -7.46 13.01
CA ARG A 126 18.83 -8.59 12.57
C ARG A 126 17.57 -8.74 13.42
N TYR A 127 17.69 -8.50 14.72
CA TYR A 127 16.56 -8.52 15.64
C TYR A 127 15.51 -7.44 15.30
N ALA A 128 15.95 -6.20 15.06
CA ALA A 128 15.04 -5.10 14.75
C ALA A 128 14.26 -5.34 13.45
N ILE A 129 14.90 -5.91 12.42
CA ILE A 129 14.20 -6.22 11.17
C ILE A 129 13.24 -7.40 11.31
N LEU A 130 13.58 -8.43 12.11
CA LEU A 130 12.66 -9.54 12.40
C LEU A 130 11.42 -9.07 13.18
N GLU A 131 11.56 -8.05 14.03
CA GLU A 131 10.43 -7.42 14.72
C GLU A 131 9.53 -6.62 13.76
N ASP A 132 10.13 -5.91 12.79
CA ASP A 132 9.41 -5.19 11.73
C ASP A 132 8.63 -6.12 10.77
N MET A 133 8.98 -7.40 10.72
CA MET A 133 8.29 -8.39 9.89
C MET A 133 6.95 -8.88 10.48
N ASN A 134 6.49 -8.30 11.59
CA ASN A 134 5.22 -8.67 12.21
C ASN A 134 4.02 -8.46 11.26
N GLY A 135 3.24 -9.52 11.03
CA GLY A 135 2.08 -9.51 10.13
C GLY A 135 2.43 -9.70 8.65
N ARG A 136 3.72 -9.73 8.28
CA ARG A 136 4.13 -10.03 6.90
C ARG A 136 3.90 -11.52 6.62
N HIS A 137 3.27 -11.79 5.46
CA HIS A 137 2.83 -13.13 5.08
C HIS A 137 1.92 -13.84 6.11
N GLY A 138 1.23 -13.07 6.97
CA GLY A 138 0.35 -13.63 8.01
C GLY A 138 1.10 -14.28 9.18
N HIS A 139 2.41 -14.08 9.30
CA HIS A 139 3.23 -14.61 10.39
C HIS A 139 3.57 -13.51 11.39
N SER A 140 3.67 -13.88 12.68
CA SER A 140 4.09 -12.96 13.74
C SER A 140 5.61 -12.75 13.73
N SER A 141 6.10 -11.70 14.39
CA SER A 141 7.56 -11.48 14.55
C SER A 141 8.25 -12.66 15.22
N GLU A 142 7.62 -13.27 16.23
CA GLU A 142 8.16 -14.45 16.92
C GLU A 142 8.27 -15.68 16.01
N TRP A 143 7.33 -15.82 15.09
CA TRP A 143 7.38 -16.87 14.07
C TRP A 143 8.60 -16.68 13.17
N TRP A 144 8.85 -15.45 12.69
CA TRP A 144 10.01 -15.12 11.87
C TRP A 144 11.34 -15.32 12.61
N LYS A 145 11.41 -14.99 13.90
CA LYS A 145 12.60 -15.25 14.73
C LYS A 145 12.89 -16.74 14.81
N THR A 146 11.86 -17.55 15.10
CA THR A 146 12.01 -19.00 15.19
C THR A 146 12.39 -19.61 13.83
N TYR A 147 11.75 -19.17 12.76
CA TYR A 147 12.07 -19.56 11.38
C TYR A 147 13.52 -19.23 11.03
N TYR A 148 13.98 -18.01 11.33
CA TYR A 148 15.36 -17.60 11.10
C TYR A 148 16.35 -18.45 11.90
N LEU A 149 16.06 -18.75 13.18
CA LEU A 149 16.93 -19.58 14.01
C LEU A 149 17.08 -21.01 13.46
N ILE A 150 15.99 -21.61 12.96
CA ILE A 150 16.01 -22.97 12.39
C ILE A 150 16.81 -23.01 11.09
N PHE A 151 16.74 -21.96 10.27
CA PHE A 151 17.36 -21.89 8.94
C PHE A 151 18.51 -20.88 8.84
N ALA A 152 19.14 -20.53 9.95
CA ALA A 152 20.07 -19.40 10.03
C ALA A 152 21.23 -19.53 9.03
N ASP A 153 21.84 -20.72 8.95
CA ASP A 153 22.97 -20.99 8.07
C ASP A 153 22.61 -20.85 6.57
N ASP A 154 21.43 -21.34 6.20
CA ASP A 154 20.93 -21.27 4.83
C ASP A 154 20.61 -19.83 4.43
N ILE A 155 19.88 -19.11 5.29
CA ILE A 155 19.50 -17.72 5.06
C ILE A 155 20.75 -16.83 5.03
N ASP A 156 21.70 -16.99 5.96
CA ASP A 156 22.94 -16.21 5.97
C ASP A 156 23.80 -16.50 4.72
N ARG A 157 23.81 -17.74 4.22
CA ARG A 157 24.46 -18.08 2.95
C ARG A 157 23.79 -17.39 1.77
N LEU A 158 22.45 -17.37 1.71
CA LEU A 158 21.70 -16.68 0.66
C LEU A 158 21.93 -15.16 0.68
N VAL A 159 21.97 -14.55 1.86
CA VAL A 159 22.29 -13.12 2.02
C VAL A 159 23.70 -12.81 1.48
N LYS A 160 24.69 -13.66 1.74
CA LYS A 160 26.06 -13.50 1.21
C LYS A 160 26.11 -13.60 -0.32
N LEU A 161 25.44 -14.60 -0.90
CA LEU A 161 25.39 -14.80 -2.36
C LEU A 161 24.67 -13.66 -3.08
N ALA A 162 23.62 -13.10 -2.48
CA ALA A 162 22.89 -11.96 -3.02
C ALA A 162 23.76 -10.68 -3.04
N GLY A 163 24.67 -10.51 -2.08
CA GLY A 163 25.59 -9.38 -2.03
C GLY A 163 26.71 -9.43 -3.08
N THR A 164 27.13 -10.62 -3.50
CA THR A 164 28.23 -10.78 -4.48
C THR A 164 27.81 -10.60 -5.94
N SER A 165 26.50 -10.54 -6.22
CA SER A 165 25.99 -10.54 -7.59
C SER A 165 25.90 -9.14 -8.24
N ASP A 166 26.11 -8.06 -7.47
CA ASP A 166 25.91 -6.69 -7.94
C ASP A 166 27.19 -5.99 -8.47
N ASP A 167 28.39 -6.58 -8.32
CA ASP A 167 29.65 -5.86 -8.56
C ASP A 167 30.48 -6.36 -9.76
N GLY A 168 29.87 -7.05 -10.73
CA GLY A 168 30.58 -7.23 -12.00
C GLY A 168 30.06 -8.31 -12.94
N THR A 169 29.09 -7.98 -13.79
CA THR A 169 29.04 -8.55 -15.15
C THR A 169 28.36 -7.58 -16.12
N ALA A 170 29.01 -6.44 -16.37
CA ALA A 170 29.19 -6.00 -17.75
C ALA A 170 30.30 -6.89 -18.33
N GLY A 171 29.94 -8.01 -18.95
CA GLY A 171 30.92 -9.02 -19.31
C GLY A 171 30.36 -10.12 -20.20
N CYS A 172 29.82 -9.73 -21.34
CA CYS A 172 29.71 -10.60 -22.51
C CYS A 172 31.09 -11.23 -22.78
N SER A 173 31.28 -12.48 -22.40
CA SER A 173 32.40 -13.31 -22.82
C SER A 173 31.83 -14.52 -23.54
N THR A 174 31.61 -14.34 -24.84
CA THR A 174 31.55 -15.44 -25.81
C THR A 174 32.82 -16.30 -25.73
N PRO A 175 32.74 -17.63 -25.89
CA PRO A 175 33.90 -18.51 -25.86
C PRO A 175 34.70 -18.39 -27.17
N ALA A 176 35.65 -17.45 -27.21
CA ALA A 176 36.60 -17.33 -28.30
C ALA A 176 37.81 -18.27 -28.08
N ARG A 177 38.04 -19.05 -29.12
CA ARG A 177 38.90 -20.22 -29.24
C ARG A 177 40.36 -19.80 -29.48
N ARG A 178 41.26 -20.32 -28.63
CA ARG A 178 42.68 -20.70 -28.88
C ARG A 178 43.74 -19.61 -29.20
N LYS A 179 44.69 -19.45 -28.26
CA LYS A 179 46.19 -19.45 -28.33
C LYS A 179 46.88 -19.13 -29.69
N PRO A 180 48.06 -18.46 -29.74
CA PRO A 180 49.21 -18.84 -28.90
C PRO A 180 50.29 -17.77 -28.52
N LEU A 181 51.13 -18.22 -27.57
CA LEU A 181 52.57 -17.98 -27.38
C LEU A 181 53.12 -16.59 -27.02
N GLY A 182 53.75 -16.55 -25.83
CA GLY A 182 55.07 -15.93 -25.66
C GLY A 182 55.10 -14.64 -24.86
N SER A 183 55.52 -14.71 -23.59
CA SER A 183 56.75 -14.03 -23.16
C SER A 183 57.02 -14.33 -21.69
N ALA A 184 58.29 -14.58 -21.42
CA ALA A 184 58.87 -14.91 -20.12
C ALA A 184 59.17 -13.66 -19.29
N GLY A 185 59.37 -13.88 -17.98
CA GLY A 185 59.95 -12.94 -17.02
C GLY A 185 58.88 -12.24 -16.17
N THR A 186 59.05 -11.96 -14.88
CA THR A 186 60.19 -12.08 -13.97
C THR A 186 59.64 -11.97 -12.55
N LEU A 187 60.30 -12.69 -11.63
CA LEU A 187 60.14 -12.73 -10.19
C LEU A 187 59.94 -11.34 -9.53
N ARG A 188 59.03 -11.23 -8.55
CA ARG A 188 59.34 -11.10 -7.10
C ARG A 188 58.11 -10.77 -6.24
N PRO A 189 58.07 -11.22 -4.96
CA PRO A 189 57.05 -10.90 -3.98
C PRO A 189 57.42 -9.64 -3.18
N VAL A 190 56.45 -8.80 -2.82
CA VAL A 190 56.63 -7.71 -1.86
C VAL A 190 55.54 -7.79 -0.80
N THR A 191 55.92 -8.37 0.34
CA THR A 191 55.37 -8.15 1.68
C THR A 191 55.64 -6.73 2.16
N PHE A 192 54.66 -6.09 2.80
CA PHE A 192 54.87 -4.99 3.76
C PHE A 192 53.65 -4.86 4.72
N PRO A 193 53.79 -4.21 5.89
CA PRO A 193 53.56 -4.90 7.16
C PRO A 193 52.42 -4.32 8.01
N PHE A 194 52.07 -5.13 9.00
CA PHE A 194 51.41 -4.82 10.26
C PHE A 194 52.07 -3.63 10.99
N VAL A 195 51.27 -2.65 11.43
CA VAL A 195 51.60 -1.73 12.52
C VAL A 195 50.35 -1.53 13.39
N ALA A 196 50.58 -1.63 14.69
CA ALA A 196 49.63 -1.62 15.78
C ALA A 196 49.36 -0.21 16.34
N GLU A 197 48.35 -0.14 17.21
CA GLU A 197 48.18 0.76 18.38
C GLU A 197 47.92 2.26 18.13
N SER A 198 46.69 2.75 18.39
CA SER A 198 46.15 3.24 19.69
C SER A 198 46.25 4.79 19.80
N PRO A 199 45.73 5.44 20.86
CA PRO A 199 44.35 5.91 21.01
C PRO A 199 44.29 7.45 21.15
N SER A 200 43.15 8.12 20.85
CA SER A 200 43.04 9.54 21.24
C SER A 200 41.61 10.10 21.32
N THR A 201 41.27 10.45 22.57
CA THR A 201 40.59 11.67 23.03
C THR A 201 39.12 11.95 22.67
N SER A 202 38.26 11.62 23.63
CA SER A 202 37.53 12.60 24.45
C SER A 202 37.07 13.89 23.76
N ARG A 203 35.79 13.95 23.36
CA ARG A 203 35.05 15.23 23.37
C ARG A 203 33.71 15.10 24.07
N LYS A 204 33.60 16.00 25.04
CA LYS A 204 32.61 16.20 26.08
C LYS A 204 31.70 17.34 25.61
N ARG A 205 30.44 17.32 26.08
CA ARG A 205 29.42 18.42 26.08
C ARG A 205 28.61 18.49 24.76
N LYS A 206 27.31 18.82 24.78
CA LYS A 206 26.56 19.67 25.72
C LYS A 206 25.05 19.38 25.63
N ALA A 207 24.40 19.35 26.79
CA ALA A 207 22.95 19.29 26.94
C ALA A 207 22.27 20.54 26.34
N ARG A 208 21.09 20.34 25.72
CA ARG A 208 20.17 21.40 25.28
C ARG A 208 18.99 21.44 26.26
N THR A 209 18.83 22.55 26.96
CA THR A 209 17.63 22.93 27.69
C THR A 209 16.62 23.61 26.74
N PRO A 210 15.31 23.50 27.00
CA PRO A 210 14.26 24.13 26.21
C PRO A 210 14.03 25.60 26.63
N SER A 211 13.90 26.48 25.64
CA SER A 211 13.44 27.86 25.82
C SER A 211 11.92 27.91 25.66
N GLY A 212 11.24 28.47 26.66
CA GLY A 212 9.85 28.85 26.60
C GLY A 212 9.64 30.10 25.74
N SER A 213 8.43 30.24 25.21
CA SER A 213 7.92 31.49 24.67
C SER A 213 6.49 31.67 25.14
N SER A 214 6.27 32.86 25.67
CA SER A 214 5.10 33.42 26.34
C SER A 214 4.29 34.31 25.39
N SER A 215 2.97 34.16 25.41
CA SER A 215 1.95 35.19 25.11
C SER A 215 0.66 34.65 25.77
N ASP A 216 0.14 35.17 26.88
CA ASP A 216 -0.36 36.51 27.21
C ASP A 216 -1.62 36.95 26.43
N GLY A 217 -2.65 37.32 27.21
CA GLY A 217 -3.86 38.01 26.78
C GLY A 217 -5.11 37.16 26.51
N SER A 218 -5.97 36.94 27.51
CA SER A 218 -7.24 37.68 27.62
C SER A 218 -8.12 37.16 28.76
N GLU A 219 -8.50 38.09 29.63
CA GLU A 219 -9.44 37.94 30.73
C GLU A 219 -10.88 37.81 30.21
N THR A 220 -11.68 36.93 30.81
CA THR A 220 -13.11 37.22 31.03
C THR A 220 -13.67 36.35 32.17
N GLU A 221 -14.64 36.96 32.83
CA GLU A 221 -15.08 36.72 34.19
C GLU A 221 -15.75 35.37 34.50
N ARG A 222 -15.40 34.87 35.68
CA ARG A 222 -16.29 34.40 36.76
C ARG A 222 -17.70 33.92 36.38
N THR A 223 -17.94 32.62 36.54
CA THR A 223 -19.13 32.16 37.27
C THR A 223 -18.78 30.89 38.04
N ALA A 224 -18.95 30.94 39.36
CA ALA A 224 -18.65 29.87 40.29
C ALA A 224 -19.82 28.89 40.39
N HIS A 225 -19.58 27.59 40.21
CA HIS A 225 -20.41 26.53 40.79
C HIS A 225 -19.56 25.33 41.19
N ALA A 226 -20.05 24.64 42.21
CA ALA A 226 -19.34 23.83 43.18
C ALA A 226 -18.79 22.47 42.69
N SER A 227 -17.74 22.06 43.40
CA SER A 227 -17.24 20.71 43.69
C SER A 227 -18.12 19.52 43.30
N CYS A 228 -17.57 18.55 42.56
CA CYS A 228 -17.56 17.12 42.95
C CYS A 228 -16.72 16.24 42.00
N SER A 229 -15.85 15.42 42.60
CA SER A 229 -15.47 14.04 42.20
C SER A 229 -14.87 13.77 40.80
N ARG A 230 -13.55 13.49 40.82
CA ARG A 230 -12.77 12.91 39.71
C ARG A 230 -13.16 11.44 39.44
N PRO A 231 -13.50 11.05 38.20
CA PRO A 231 -13.34 9.68 37.73
C PRO A 231 -12.05 9.53 36.90
N ALA A 232 -11.51 8.32 36.90
CA ALA A 232 -10.26 7.89 36.27
C ALA A 232 -10.16 8.22 34.76
N PRO A 233 -8.95 8.41 34.20
CA PRO A 233 -8.76 8.74 32.80
C PRO A 233 -9.12 7.55 31.90
N LYS A 234 -10.19 7.71 31.12
CA LYS A 234 -10.49 6.86 29.95
C LYS A 234 -9.42 7.10 28.89
N VAL A 235 -8.75 6.03 28.51
CA VAL A 235 -7.83 5.97 27.35
C VAL A 235 -8.59 6.42 26.11
N ALA A 236 -8.20 7.57 25.58
CA ALA A 236 -8.71 8.12 24.33
C ALA A 236 -8.28 7.21 23.17
N ARG A 237 -9.24 6.50 22.60
CA ARG A 237 -9.11 5.80 21.33
C ARG A 237 -8.98 6.87 20.24
N ARG A 238 -7.74 7.14 19.84
CA ARG A 238 -7.38 8.06 18.75
C ARG A 238 -7.98 7.52 17.45
N THR A 239 -9.12 8.07 17.04
CA THR A 239 -9.60 7.97 15.66
C THR A 239 -8.67 8.80 14.79
N GLU A 240 -7.81 8.09 14.06
CA GLU A 240 -6.92 8.62 13.06
C GLU A 240 -7.77 9.09 11.87
N THR A 241 -8.01 10.39 11.80
CA THR A 241 -8.57 11.07 10.64
C THR A 241 -7.57 10.96 9.51
N GLN A 242 -7.86 10.07 8.57
CA GLN A 242 -7.15 9.83 7.33
C GLN A 242 -7.21 11.09 6.46
N GLY A 243 -6.17 11.93 6.56
CA GLY A 243 -5.98 13.08 5.71
C GLY A 243 -5.60 12.62 4.30
N THR A 244 -6.49 12.84 3.34
CA THR A 244 -6.25 12.65 1.92
C THR A 244 -5.45 13.85 1.39
N SER A 245 -4.13 13.79 1.50
CA SER A 245 -3.25 14.65 0.71
C SER A 245 -3.02 13.97 -0.65
N ASP A 246 -3.74 14.45 -1.67
CA ASP A 246 -3.38 14.29 -3.08
C ASP A 246 -2.04 15.01 -3.30
N VAL A 247 -0.95 14.25 -3.22
CA VAL A 247 0.34 14.66 -3.76
C VAL A 247 0.59 13.79 -5.00
N ASP A 248 0.55 14.45 -6.15
CA ASP A 248 1.13 13.98 -7.41
C ASP A 248 2.64 13.79 -7.18
N ASP A 249 3.03 12.57 -6.86
CA ASP A 249 4.43 12.16 -6.77
C ASP A 249 4.84 11.58 -8.13
N GLU A 250 5.30 12.51 -8.97
CA GLU A 250 6.03 12.25 -10.20
C GLU A 250 7.51 12.03 -9.85
N LEU A 251 8.12 10.97 -10.40
CA LEU A 251 9.55 10.59 -10.39
C LEU A 251 10.10 9.84 -9.17
N GLY A 252 9.98 8.51 -9.25
CA GLY A 252 10.78 7.53 -8.50
C GLY A 252 10.85 6.20 -9.25
N ASP A 253 11.79 6.11 -10.18
CA ASP A 253 12.01 5.03 -11.14
C ASP A 253 12.74 3.81 -10.53
N ILE A 254 12.54 2.66 -11.19
CA ILE A 254 13.35 1.42 -11.22
C ILE A 254 13.20 0.37 -10.10
N THR A 255 12.30 -0.58 -10.38
CA THR A 255 12.45 -2.05 -10.26
C THR A 255 13.04 -2.63 -8.97
N ALA A 256 12.18 -2.82 -7.97
CA ALA A 256 12.22 -4.06 -7.20
C ALA A 256 10.87 -4.74 -7.40
N ASP A 257 10.81 -5.64 -8.38
CA ASP A 257 9.70 -6.53 -8.65
C ASP A 257 9.61 -7.54 -7.48
N ILE A 258 9.18 -7.05 -6.32
CA ILE A 258 8.85 -7.88 -5.18
C ILE A 258 7.58 -8.60 -5.59
N ALA A 259 7.71 -9.88 -5.88
CA ALA A 259 6.65 -10.84 -6.18
C ALA A 259 5.72 -11.08 -4.99
N VAL A 260 5.19 -10.01 -4.37
CA VAL A 260 3.88 -10.05 -3.75
C VAL A 260 2.93 -10.22 -4.92
N GLY A 261 2.67 -11.48 -5.29
CA GLY A 261 1.92 -11.86 -6.46
C GLY A 261 0.68 -10.98 -6.55
N ASN A 262 0.66 -10.11 -7.57
CA ASN A 262 -0.52 -9.33 -7.87
C ASN A 262 -1.66 -10.35 -7.96
N PRO A 263 -2.71 -10.25 -7.13
CA PRO A 263 -3.77 -11.26 -7.11
C PRO A 263 -4.47 -11.35 -8.47
N TYR A 264 -4.27 -10.35 -9.34
CA TYR A 264 -4.77 -10.32 -10.70
C TYR A 264 -3.68 -10.75 -11.69
N LYS A 265 -3.92 -11.87 -12.36
CA LYS A 265 -3.10 -12.34 -13.49
C LYS A 265 -3.50 -11.57 -14.75
N LEU A 266 -3.08 -10.32 -14.85
CA LEU A 266 -3.31 -9.50 -16.03
C LEU A 266 -2.31 -9.87 -17.13
N THR A 267 -2.82 -10.23 -18.30
CA THR A 267 -2.01 -10.50 -19.50
C THR A 267 -2.09 -9.28 -20.39
N ILE A 268 -0.97 -8.64 -20.69
CA ILE A 268 -0.91 -7.53 -21.64
C ILE A 268 -0.84 -8.14 -23.05
N PRO A 269 -1.85 -7.90 -23.92
CA PRO A 269 -1.79 -8.36 -25.31
C PRO A 269 -0.57 -7.78 -26.02
N THR A 270 0.05 -8.58 -26.90
CA THR A 270 1.21 -8.13 -27.72
C THR A 270 0.81 -7.17 -28.84
N THR A 271 -0.49 -7.01 -29.10
CA THR A 271 -1.01 -6.16 -30.17
C THR A 271 -2.06 -5.20 -29.62
N LEU A 272 -2.04 -3.95 -30.10
CA LEU A 272 -3.05 -2.96 -29.74
C LEU A 272 -4.46 -3.39 -30.18
N PRO A 273 -5.49 -3.10 -29.37
CA PRO A 273 -6.87 -3.38 -29.73
C PRO A 273 -7.28 -2.64 -31.02
N LYS A 274 -7.92 -3.39 -31.93
CA LYS A 274 -8.41 -2.85 -33.20
C LYS A 274 -9.72 -2.09 -33.05
N ARG A 275 -10.52 -2.42 -32.03
CA ARG A 275 -11.83 -1.85 -31.75
C ARG A 275 -11.89 -1.36 -30.31
N ALA A 276 -12.83 -0.47 -30.02
CA ALA A 276 -13.12 -0.07 -28.65
C ALA A 276 -13.51 -1.30 -27.81
N PRO A 277 -13.11 -1.33 -26.53
CA PRO A 277 -13.40 -2.46 -25.64
C PRO A 277 -14.90 -2.61 -25.40
N SER A 278 -15.36 -3.86 -25.35
CA SER A 278 -16.76 -4.22 -25.07
C SER A 278 -17.08 -4.04 -23.59
N ILE A 279 -18.25 -3.47 -23.29
CA ILE A 279 -18.68 -3.19 -21.91
C ILE A 279 -18.84 -4.52 -21.14
N PRO A 280 -18.21 -4.68 -19.96
CA PRO A 280 -18.36 -5.89 -19.16
C PRO A 280 -19.80 -6.02 -18.70
N THR A 281 -20.38 -7.22 -18.82
CA THR A 281 -21.79 -7.47 -18.47
C THR A 281 -21.90 -8.38 -17.24
N ASN A 282 -20.88 -9.22 -16.99
CA ASN A 282 -20.92 -10.18 -15.91
C ASN A 282 -20.56 -9.57 -14.56
N LEU A 283 -21.46 -9.78 -13.60
CA LEU A 283 -21.32 -9.37 -12.19
C LEU A 283 -20.95 -10.57 -11.33
N ALA A 284 -19.85 -10.48 -10.59
CA ALA A 284 -19.53 -11.42 -9.53
C ALA A 284 -19.80 -10.81 -8.17
N ALA A 285 -20.79 -11.34 -7.46
CA ALA A 285 -21.04 -10.99 -6.06
C ALA A 285 -19.84 -11.42 -5.20
N GLY A 286 -19.28 -10.48 -4.45
CA GLY A 286 -18.23 -10.72 -3.47
C GLY A 286 -18.78 -10.96 -2.07
N ALA A 287 -17.86 -11.22 -1.13
CA ALA A 287 -18.21 -11.33 0.28
C ALA A 287 -18.63 -9.94 0.81
N LYS A 288 -19.71 -9.91 1.61
CA LYS A 288 -20.23 -8.69 2.27
C LYS A 288 -20.86 -7.66 1.32
N GLY A 289 -21.42 -8.09 0.19
CA GLY A 289 -22.18 -7.21 -0.71
C GLY A 289 -21.34 -6.30 -1.60
N ASN A 290 -20.01 -6.45 -1.60
CA ASN A 290 -19.13 -5.79 -2.56
C ASN A 290 -19.02 -6.62 -3.85
N TYR A 291 -18.85 -5.99 -5.01
CA TYR A 291 -18.57 -6.70 -6.27
C TYR A 291 -17.09 -7.05 -6.37
N LYS A 292 -16.78 -8.28 -6.80
CA LYS A 292 -15.42 -8.69 -7.14
C LYS A 292 -15.16 -8.37 -8.61
N TYR A 293 -13.92 -8.00 -8.92
CA TYR A 293 -13.48 -7.85 -10.30
C TYR A 293 -13.60 -9.19 -11.03
N THR A 294 -14.41 -9.22 -12.09
CA THR A 294 -14.55 -10.41 -12.95
C THR A 294 -13.44 -10.46 -13.98
N ASP A 295 -13.17 -11.63 -14.56
CA ASP A 295 -12.17 -11.76 -15.62
C ASP A 295 -12.50 -10.87 -16.84
N GLU A 296 -13.78 -10.62 -17.11
CA GLU A 296 -14.22 -9.66 -18.13
C GLU A 296 -13.82 -8.23 -17.79
N GLU A 297 -14.01 -7.81 -16.55
CA GLU A 297 -13.61 -6.48 -16.07
C GLU A 297 -12.08 -6.32 -16.07
N LEU A 298 -11.34 -7.40 -15.76
CA LEU A 298 -9.89 -7.42 -15.85
C LEU A 298 -9.39 -7.24 -17.30
N ALA A 299 -10.00 -7.95 -18.26
CA ALA A 299 -9.68 -7.78 -19.68
C ALA A 299 -10.09 -6.38 -20.18
N TYR A 300 -11.29 -5.93 -19.81
CA TYR A 300 -11.81 -4.61 -20.13
C TYR A 300 -10.90 -3.49 -19.62
N PHE A 301 -10.34 -3.64 -18.41
CA PHE A 301 -9.39 -2.70 -17.84
C PHE A 301 -8.14 -2.54 -18.72
N VAL A 302 -7.51 -3.65 -19.11
CA VAL A 302 -6.32 -3.66 -19.96
C VAL A 302 -6.64 -3.09 -21.34
N ASP A 303 -7.70 -3.58 -21.99
CA ASP A 303 -8.08 -3.14 -23.33
C ASP A 303 -8.46 -1.65 -23.37
N THR A 304 -9.09 -1.13 -22.33
CA THR A 304 -9.42 0.31 -22.23
C THR A 304 -8.17 1.16 -22.14
N ILE A 305 -7.17 0.76 -21.34
CA ILE A 305 -5.90 1.48 -21.26
C ILE A 305 -5.20 1.50 -22.61
N LEU A 306 -5.07 0.34 -23.26
CA LEU A 306 -4.40 0.22 -24.55
C LEU A 306 -5.14 0.96 -25.67
N TRP A 307 -6.47 0.91 -25.67
CA TRP A 307 -7.30 1.66 -26.62
C TRP A 307 -7.13 3.16 -26.44
N GLN A 308 -7.17 3.65 -25.19
CA GLN A 308 -6.98 5.07 -24.89
C GLN A 308 -5.58 5.56 -25.27
N ALA A 309 -4.53 4.79 -24.97
CA ALA A 309 -3.15 5.11 -25.34
C ALA A 309 -2.97 5.24 -26.87
N LYS A 310 -3.69 4.42 -27.64
CA LYS A 310 -3.72 4.51 -29.11
C LYS A 310 -4.44 5.75 -29.62
N THR A 311 -5.56 6.14 -29.00
CA THR A 311 -6.39 7.26 -29.48
C THR A 311 -5.91 8.62 -29.01
N VAL A 312 -5.30 8.70 -27.82
CA VAL A 312 -4.89 9.95 -27.18
C VAL A 312 -3.45 9.80 -26.67
N PRO A 313 -2.45 10.45 -27.31
CA PRO A 313 -1.03 10.22 -27.01
C PRO A 313 -0.60 10.70 -25.62
N ASN A 314 -1.41 11.53 -24.94
CA ASN A 314 -1.16 12.06 -23.61
C ASN A 314 -2.31 11.73 -22.64
N VAL A 315 -2.80 10.49 -22.66
CA VAL A 315 -3.92 10.11 -21.79
C VAL A 315 -3.48 10.09 -20.32
N SER A 316 -4.22 10.82 -19.48
CA SER A 316 -3.99 10.84 -18.04
C SER A 316 -4.66 9.65 -17.34
N ARG A 317 -4.11 9.23 -16.20
CA ARG A 317 -4.74 8.21 -15.32
C ARG A 317 -6.18 8.58 -14.96
N ALA A 318 -6.43 9.85 -14.64
CA ALA A 318 -7.75 10.34 -14.26
C ALA A 318 -8.77 10.13 -15.40
N THR A 319 -8.38 10.43 -16.64
CA THR A 319 -9.23 10.22 -17.82
C THR A 319 -9.58 8.75 -18.03
N VAL A 320 -8.60 7.85 -17.89
CA VAL A 320 -8.85 6.40 -18.05
C VAL A 320 -9.79 5.90 -16.96
N VAL A 321 -9.54 6.25 -15.69
CA VAL A 321 -10.36 5.78 -14.56
C VAL A 321 -11.79 6.32 -14.63
N ALA A 322 -11.98 7.58 -15.02
CA ALA A 322 -13.32 8.14 -15.26
C ALA A 322 -14.05 7.42 -16.41
N THR A 323 -13.33 7.01 -17.46
CA THR A 323 -13.91 6.21 -18.56
C THR A 323 -14.33 4.81 -18.08
N LEU A 324 -13.51 4.19 -17.23
CA LEU A 324 -13.79 2.86 -16.66
C LEU A 324 -15.04 2.89 -15.77
N SER A 325 -15.15 3.85 -14.85
CA SER A 325 -16.31 3.95 -13.94
C SER A 325 -17.61 4.29 -14.69
N ALA A 326 -17.54 5.13 -15.72
CA ALA A 326 -18.71 5.49 -16.53
C ALA A 326 -19.27 4.29 -17.32
N ARG A 327 -18.41 3.37 -17.78
CA ARG A 327 -18.81 2.22 -18.60
C ARG A 327 -19.00 0.94 -17.81
N ALA A 328 -18.36 0.79 -16.66
CA ALA A 328 -18.52 -0.33 -15.74
C ALA A 328 -19.03 0.20 -14.38
N PRO A 329 -20.32 0.57 -14.29
CA PRO A 329 -20.89 1.28 -13.13
C PRO A 329 -20.96 0.43 -11.85
N HIS A 330 -20.60 -0.84 -11.94
CA HIS A 330 -20.58 -1.80 -10.83
C HIS A 330 -19.42 -1.54 -9.85
N HIS A 331 -18.39 -0.81 -10.31
CA HIS A 331 -17.27 -0.33 -9.50
C HIS A 331 -17.23 1.19 -9.54
N SER A 332 -17.12 1.81 -8.37
CA SER A 332 -16.96 3.27 -8.30
C SER A 332 -15.60 3.72 -8.85
N GLU A 333 -15.48 5.01 -9.15
CA GLU A 333 -14.22 5.61 -9.60
C GLU A 333 -13.09 5.37 -8.58
N GLU A 334 -13.36 5.47 -7.28
CA GLU A 334 -12.41 5.21 -6.21
C GLU A 334 -11.96 3.74 -6.17
N SER A 335 -12.89 2.81 -6.45
CA SER A 335 -12.58 1.38 -6.57
C SER A 335 -11.59 1.16 -7.71
N TRP A 336 -11.84 1.75 -8.88
CA TRP A 336 -10.94 1.73 -10.03
C TRP A 336 -9.59 2.42 -9.77
N LYS A 337 -9.56 3.57 -9.07
CA LYS A 337 -8.31 4.23 -8.66
C LYS A 337 -7.45 3.32 -7.79
N SER A 338 -8.08 2.58 -6.88
CA SER A 338 -7.41 1.63 -5.99
C SER A 338 -6.99 0.36 -6.72
N PHE A 339 -7.79 -0.12 -7.67
CA PHE A 339 -7.46 -1.23 -8.54
C PHE A 339 -6.27 -0.89 -9.45
N TRP A 340 -6.23 0.31 -10.04
CA TRP A 340 -5.13 0.79 -10.89
C TRP A 340 -3.75 0.59 -10.27
N LYS A 341 -3.58 0.96 -8.99
CA LYS A 341 -2.31 0.81 -8.26
C LYS A 341 -1.94 -0.67 -8.09
N ARG A 342 -2.91 -1.52 -7.73
CA ARG A 342 -2.71 -2.96 -7.50
C ARG A 342 -2.44 -3.72 -8.80
N ALA A 343 -3.13 -3.34 -9.86
CA ALA A 343 -3.10 -3.94 -11.18
C ALA A 343 -1.87 -3.56 -12.02
N LYS A 344 -0.91 -2.81 -11.48
CA LYS A 344 0.20 -2.21 -12.25
C LYS A 344 -0.29 -1.39 -13.45
N GLY A 345 -1.38 -0.63 -13.27
CA GLY A 345 -1.96 0.25 -14.29
C GLY A 345 -0.97 1.21 -14.95
N PRO A 346 -0.01 1.84 -14.23
CA PRO A 346 1.02 2.69 -14.86
C PRO A 346 1.89 1.93 -15.87
N ASP A 347 2.25 0.68 -15.57
CA ASP A 347 3.09 -0.13 -16.44
C ASP A 347 2.34 -0.52 -17.72
N ILE A 348 1.06 -0.90 -17.59
CA ILE A 348 0.19 -1.20 -18.74
C ILE A 348 0.02 0.04 -19.63
N LEU A 349 -0.15 1.23 -19.04
CA LEU A 349 -0.27 2.47 -19.80
C LEU A 349 1.03 2.82 -20.53
N ARG A 350 2.18 2.72 -19.86
CA ARG A 350 3.49 2.96 -20.46
C ARG A 350 3.72 2.03 -21.65
N GLU A 351 3.38 0.75 -21.49
CA GLU A 351 3.50 -0.24 -22.55
C GLU A 351 2.54 0.04 -23.71
N GLY A 352 1.30 0.44 -23.43
CA GLY A 352 0.34 0.87 -24.45
C GLY A 352 0.81 2.08 -25.26
N LEU A 353 1.41 3.08 -24.60
CA LEU A 353 1.99 4.24 -25.26
C LEU A 353 3.19 3.86 -26.15
N ARG A 354 4.05 2.94 -25.67
CA ARG A 354 5.16 2.38 -26.47
C ARG A 354 4.65 1.70 -27.74
N MET A 355 3.66 0.82 -27.61
CA MET A 355 3.04 0.13 -28.76
C MET A 355 2.37 1.10 -29.73
N ALA A 356 1.75 2.17 -29.23
CA ALA A 356 1.09 3.19 -30.06
C ALA A 356 2.11 4.01 -30.86
N ALA A 357 3.25 4.35 -30.26
CA ALA A 357 4.35 5.03 -30.93
C ALA A 357 4.94 4.16 -32.07
N GLU A 358 5.16 2.87 -31.82
CA GLU A 358 5.68 1.92 -32.82
C GLU A 358 4.71 1.73 -34.00
N ALA A 359 3.40 1.61 -33.72
CA ALA A 359 2.38 1.52 -34.76
C ALA A 359 2.30 2.79 -35.63
N SER A 360 2.47 3.96 -35.01
CA SER A 360 2.49 5.25 -35.70
C SER A 360 3.74 5.41 -36.57
N ALA A 361 4.92 4.98 -36.07
CA ALA A 361 6.17 4.99 -36.83
C ALA A 361 6.11 4.08 -38.05
N THR A 362 5.52 2.89 -37.91
CA THR A 362 5.35 1.94 -39.03
C THR A 362 4.41 2.48 -40.11
N THR A 363 3.38 3.23 -39.72
CA THR A 363 2.43 3.83 -40.67
C THR A 363 3.02 5.03 -41.41
N ALA A 364 3.94 5.76 -40.77
CA ALA A 364 4.57 6.95 -41.34
C ALA A 364 5.73 6.64 -42.29
N ALA A 365 6.26 5.42 -42.29
CA ALA A 365 7.25 5.00 -43.27
C ALA A 365 6.62 5.08 -44.67
N PRO A 366 7.04 6.02 -45.53
CA PRO A 366 6.46 6.18 -46.86
C PRO A 366 6.65 4.86 -47.59
N LYS A 367 5.57 4.39 -48.25
CA LYS A 367 5.67 3.38 -49.29
C LYS A 367 6.43 4.00 -50.46
N GLU A 368 7.74 4.16 -50.31
CA GLU A 368 8.64 4.23 -51.44
C GLU A 368 8.70 2.81 -52.01
N GLU A 369 8.57 2.69 -53.33
CA GLU A 369 8.47 1.45 -54.12
C GLU A 369 7.05 0.87 -54.25
N GLU A 370 6.31 1.32 -55.26
CA GLU A 370 6.31 0.62 -56.57
C GLU A 370 5.98 1.58 -57.72
#